data_AF-A0A3B0VAL8-F1
#
_entry.id   AF-A0A3B0VAL8-F1
#
_cell.length_a   1.000
_cell.length_b   1.000
_cell.length_c   1.000
_cell.angle_alpha   90.00
_cell.angle_beta   90.00
_cell.angle_gamma   90.00
#
_symmetry.space_group_name_H-M   'P 1'
#
loop_
_entity.id
_entity.type
_entity.pdbx_description
1 polymer ?
#
loop_
_entity_poly.entity_id
_entity_poly.type
_entity_poly.pdbx_seq_one_letter_code
_entity_poly.pdbx_strand_id
1 'polypeptide(L)' 'MSRQRRHESDEQVQQVPELTELKLFVPDDLYRAFQRCVWIIVNETGRDQPDIMREIVHDFLVKHGC' A
#
# COMPACT_ATOMS: atom_id res chain seq x y z
N MET A 1 -23.44 16.70 -43.42
CA MET A 1 -23.12 15.26 -43.37
C MET A 1 -21.61 15.17 -43.17
N SER A 2 -21.02 14.56 -42.15
CA SER A 2 -21.50 13.84 -40.98
C SER A 2 -20.50 14.09 -39.85
N ARG A 3 -21.02 14.14 -38.62
CA ARG A 3 -20.28 14.33 -37.37
C ARG A 3 -19.39 13.11 -37.11
N GLN A 4 -18.08 13.23 -37.27
CA GLN A 4 -17.15 12.27 -36.68
C GLN A 4 -16.98 12.62 -35.19
N ARG A 5 -17.87 12.08 -34.34
CA ARG A 5 -17.60 11.95 -32.90
C ARG A 5 -16.47 10.93 -32.76
N ARG A 6 -15.25 11.41 -32.51
CA ARG A 6 -14.18 10.55 -32.00
C ARG A 6 -14.52 10.23 -30.55
N HIS A 7 -14.52 8.93 -30.26
CA HIS A 7 -14.54 8.38 -28.91
C HIS A 7 -13.40 9.02 -28.12
N GLU A 8 -13.73 9.88 -27.15
CA GLU A 8 -12.87 10.16 -26.02
C GLU A 8 -12.89 8.89 -25.16
N SER A 9 -11.78 8.17 -25.18
CA SER A 9 -11.55 7.08 -24.26
C SER A 9 -11.41 7.69 -22.87
N ASP A 10 -12.39 7.46 -22.00
CA ASP A 10 -12.26 7.72 -20.56
C ASP A 10 -11.10 6.87 -20.02
N GLU A 11 -9.87 7.42 -20.08
CA GLU A 11 -8.77 6.98 -19.24
C GLU A 11 -9.18 7.27 -17.80
N GLN A 12 -9.78 6.28 -17.15
CA GLN A 12 -9.93 6.26 -15.70
C GLN A 12 -8.51 6.20 -15.12
N VAL A 13 -7.92 7.37 -14.91
CA VAL A 13 -6.66 7.53 -14.19
C VAL A 13 -6.89 7.01 -12.79
N GLN A 14 -6.45 5.79 -12.53
CA GLN A 14 -6.53 5.15 -11.22
C GLN A 14 -5.66 5.99 -10.28
N GLN A 15 -6.30 6.83 -9.46
CA GLN A 15 -5.61 7.67 -8.49
C GLN A 15 -4.90 6.76 -7.49
N VAL A 16 -3.57 6.70 -7.58
CA VAL A 16 -2.74 6.07 -6.56
C VAL A 16 -2.92 6.89 -5.28
N PRO A 17 -3.37 6.29 -4.16
CA PRO A 17 -3.58 7.02 -2.93
C PRO A 17 -2.29 7.70 -2.48
N GLU A 18 -2.38 8.96 -2.06
CA GLU A 18 -1.24 9.66 -1.46
C GLU A 18 -0.84 8.95 -0.16
N LEU A 19 0.42 8.54 -0.06
CA LEU A 19 0.97 7.85 1.11
C LEU A 19 1.54 8.87 2.10
N THR A 20 1.26 8.68 3.39
CA THR A 20 1.83 9.48 4.48
C THR A 20 2.76 8.62 5.34
N GLU A 21 3.88 9.21 5.78
CA GLU A 21 4.86 8.52 6.64
C GLU A 21 4.33 8.36 8.07
N LEU A 22 4.45 7.13 8.62
CA LEU A 22 4.20 6.81 10.03
C LEU A 22 5.52 6.41 10.70
N LYS A 23 5.91 7.12 11.77
CA LYS A 23 7.13 6.82 12.55
C LYS A 23 6.77 6.07 13.82
N LEU A 24 7.43 4.94 14.06
CA LEU A 24 7.28 4.11 15.25
C LEU A 24 8.59 4.03 16.01
N PHE A 25 8.53 4.15 17.34
CA PHE A 25 9.68 3.91 18.21
C PHE A 25 9.59 2.49 18.77
N VAL A 26 10.56 1.65 18.41
CA VAL A 26 10.62 0.24 18.83
C VAL A 26 12.06 -0.13 19.22
N PRO A 27 12.25 -1.17 20.06
CA PRO A 27 13.55 -1.81 20.26
C PRO A 27 14.24 -2.25 18.94
N ASP A 28 15.58 -2.24 18.91
CA ASP A 28 16.39 -2.54 17.71
C ASP A 28 16.14 -3.95 17.15
N ASP A 29 15.94 -4.93 18.02
CA ASP A 29 15.65 -6.30 17.63
C ASP A 29 14.30 -6.41 16.91
N LEU A 30 13.28 -5.69 17.38
CA LEU A 30 11.98 -5.63 16.72
C LEU A 30 12.06 -4.92 15.36
N TYR A 31 12.84 -3.85 15.26
CA TYR A 31 13.08 -3.17 13.99
C TYR A 31 13.69 -4.14 12.95
N ARG A 32 14.77 -4.84 13.32
CA ARG A 32 15.42 -5.82 12.43
C ARG A 32 14.49 -6.98 12.08
N ALA A 33 13.71 -7.47 13.04
CA ALA A 33 12.74 -8.53 12.80
C ALA A 33 11.66 -8.07 11.82
N PHE A 34 11.11 -6.87 11.99
CA PHE A 34 10.12 -6.30 11.09
C PHE A 34 10.65 -6.17 9.66
N GLN A 35 11.85 -5.60 9.48
CA GLN A 35 12.47 -5.48 8.16
C GLN A 35 12.64 -6.83 7.46
N ARG A 36 13.12 -7.84 8.20
CA ARG A 36 13.27 -9.21 7.68
C ARG A 36 11.94 -9.81 7.27
N CYS A 37 10.91 -9.70 8.11
CA CYS A 37 9.58 -10.24 7.81
C CYS A 37 8.98 -9.59 6.57
N VAL A 38 9.04 -8.26 6.46
CA VAL A 38 8.57 -7.54 5.27
C VAL A 38 9.30 -8.04 4.02
N TRP A 39 10.63 -8.16 4.08
CA TRP A 39 11.41 -8.65 2.94
C TRP A 39 11.02 -10.08 2.52
N ILE A 40 10.80 -10.98 3.48
CA ILE A 40 10.32 -12.34 3.20
C ILE A 40 8.96 -12.30 2.51
N ILE A 41 8.00 -11.53 3.04
CA ILE A 41 6.64 -11.45 2.48
C ILE A 41 6.67 -10.91 1.05
N VAL A 42 7.46 -9.86 0.78
CA VAL A 42 7.65 -9.31 -0.58
C VAL A 42 8.13 -10.40 -1.53
N ASN A 43 9.15 -11.17 -1.14
CA ASN A 43 9.73 -12.21 -1.99
C ASN A 43 8.80 -13.40 -2.22
N GLU A 44 8.05 -13.81 -1.20
CA GLU A 44 7.16 -14.98 -1.28
C GLU A 44 5.85 -14.68 -2.02
N THR A 45 5.34 -13.45 -1.90
CA THR A 45 4.01 -13.08 -2.40
C THR A 45 4.03 -12.15 -3.61
N GLY A 46 5.17 -11.54 -3.92
CA GLY A 46 5.29 -10.50 -4.95
C GLY A 46 4.58 -9.19 -4.61
N ARG A 47 4.15 -9.01 -3.35
CA ARG A 47 3.48 -7.80 -2.89
C ARG A 47 4.48 -6.68 -2.63
N ASP A 48 4.00 -5.44 -2.76
CA ASP A 48 4.80 -4.26 -2.47
C ASP A 48 4.84 -3.95 -0.97
N GLN A 49 5.98 -3.42 -0.51
CA GLN A 49 6.20 -3.04 0.88
C GLN A 49 5.13 -2.09 1.45
N PRO A 50 4.68 -1.02 0.74
CA PRO A 50 3.64 -0.13 1.25
C PRO A 50 2.29 -0.82 1.49
N ASP A 51 1.93 -1.82 0.67
CA ASP A 51 0.69 -2.57 0.87
C ASP A 51 0.76 -3.48 2.10
N ILE A 52 1.93 -4.10 2.34
CA ILE A 52 2.18 -4.87 3.55
C ILE A 52 2.10 -3.95 4.79
N MET A 53 2.72 -2.77 4.72
CA MET A 53 2.66 -1.79 5.81
C MET A 53 1.22 -1.30 6.07
N ARG A 54 0.45 -1.05 5.01
CA ARG A 54 -0.96 -0.64 5.12
C ARG A 54 -1.78 -1.71 5.83
N GLU A 55 -1.63 -2.98 5.46
CA GLU A 55 -2.34 -4.09 6.10
C GLU A 55 -2.01 -4.18 7.60
N ILE A 56 -0.72 -4.11 7.95
CA ILE A 56 -0.29 -4.16 9.36
C ILE A 56 -0.90 -3.02 10.19
N VAL A 57 -0.92 -1.80 9.63
CA VAL A 57 -1.54 -0.64 10.30
C VAL A 57 -3.05 -0.81 10.39
N HIS A 58 -3.69 -1.25 9.31
CA HIS A 58 -5.14 -1.47 9.26
C HIS A 58 -5.58 -2.53 10.28
N ASP A 59 -4.89 -3.66 10.34
CA ASP A 59 -5.20 -4.74 11.28
C ASP A 59 -5.03 -4.28 12.73
N PHE A 60 -4.01 -3.47 13.00
CA PHE A 60 -3.84 -2.84 14.32
C PHE A 60 -5.03 -1.94 14.67
N LEU A 61 -5.48 -1.07 13.74
CA LEU A 61 -6.60 -0.16 13.98
C LEU A 61 -7.92 -0.93 14.18
N VAL A 62 -8.23 -1.89 13.31
CA VAL A 62 -9.43 -2.73 13.39
C VAL A 62 -9.47 -3.48 14.71
N LYS A 63 -8.34 -4.04 15.17
CA LYS A 63 -8.24 -4.72 16.46
C LYS A 63 -8.60 -3.81 17.64
N HIS A 64 -8.42 -2.51 17.51
CA HIS A 64 -8.74 -1.50 18.52
C HIS A 64 -10.09 -0.79 18.27
N GLY A 65 -10.84 -1.19 17.24
CA GLY A 65 -12.15 -0.62 16.92
C GLY A 65 -12.07 0.74 16.21
N CYS A 66 -10.93 1.05 15.59
CA CYS A 66 -10.70 2.23 14.76
C CYS A 66 -10.87 1.91 13.28
#